data_AF-A0A1D5T150-F1
#
_entry.id   AF-A0A1D5T150-F1
#
_cell.length_a   1.000
_cell.length_b   1.000
_cell.length_c   1.000
_cell.angle_alpha   90.00
_cell.angle_beta   90.00
_cell.angle_gamma   90.00
#
_symmetry.space_group_name_H-M   'P 1'
#
loop_
_entity.id
_entity.type
_entity.pdbx_description
1 polymer ?
#
loop_
_entity_poly.entity_id
_entity_poly.type
_entity_poly.pdbx_seq_one_letter_code
_entity_poly.pdbx_strand_id
1 'polypeptide(L)'
;MAAAMRLGGGALLRRTPVAEARRRLAHTTAEEMREVATRAAQIDKTKEELFDMVIDLNSNYNVPHSMKRKHLLLSQRLSSQIQPRPYDPAWRFCRRTERRNTFYKFVGVATCDLVGSAGLFLLLHGPHHRPKKWVVDWWDKLTS
;
A
#
# COMPACT_ATOMS: atom_id res chain seq x y z
N MET A 1 -47.36 29.52 5.34
CA MET A 1 -46.50 29.12 4.21
C MET A 1 -45.77 27.85 4.59
N ALA A 2 -46.09 26.75 3.92
CA ALA A 2 -45.44 25.46 4.11
C ALA A 2 -44.24 25.34 3.16
N ALA A 3 -43.12 24.82 3.66
CA ALA A 3 -42.03 24.31 2.83
C ALA A 3 -41.41 23.09 3.54
N ALA A 4 -42.00 21.93 3.30
CA ALA A 4 -41.34 20.64 3.47
C ALA A 4 -40.49 20.39 2.22
N MET A 5 -39.20 20.08 2.35
CA MET A 5 -38.45 19.41 1.27
C MET A 5 -37.27 18.58 1.81
N ARG A 6 -37.54 17.26 1.88
CA ARG A 6 -36.72 16.12 1.44
C ARG A 6 -35.38 15.83 2.13
N LEU A 7 -35.48 14.95 3.14
CA LEU A 7 -34.60 13.77 3.27
C LEU A 7 -34.57 12.99 1.94
N GLY A 8 -33.38 12.62 1.45
CA GLY A 8 -33.27 11.57 0.45
C GLY A 8 -32.02 11.59 -0.44
N GLY A 9 -31.11 10.66 -0.18
CA GLY A 9 -30.47 9.89 -1.27
C GLY A 9 -29.26 10.50 -1.95
N GLY A 10 -28.09 10.41 -1.31
CA GLY A 10 -26.83 10.86 -1.92
C GLY A 10 -25.62 9.99 -1.60
N ALA A 11 -25.77 8.66 -1.47
CA ALA A 11 -24.63 7.80 -1.12
C ALA A 11 -24.68 6.35 -1.66
N LEU A 12 -25.29 6.11 -2.83
CA LEU A 12 -25.31 4.75 -3.43
C LEU A 12 -24.85 4.66 -4.89
N LEU A 13 -24.11 5.65 -5.42
CA LEU A 13 -23.59 5.61 -6.79
C LEU A 13 -22.06 5.51 -6.86
N ARG A 14 -21.48 4.54 -6.14
CA ARG A 14 -20.07 4.16 -6.37
C ARG A 14 -19.76 2.68 -6.15
N ARG A 15 -20.75 1.80 -6.39
CA ARG A 15 -20.60 0.33 -6.30
C ARG A 15 -20.95 -0.41 -7.59
N THR A 16 -20.86 0.26 -8.73
CA THR A 16 -21.17 -0.30 -10.05
C THR A 16 -20.03 -1.10 -10.73
N PRO A 17 -18.71 -0.93 -10.49
CA PRO A 17 -17.73 -1.68 -11.28
C PRO A 17 -17.73 -3.18 -10.96
N VAL A 18 -18.11 -3.58 -9.76
CA VAL A 18 -18.06 -4.99 -9.31
C VAL A 18 -19.26 -5.80 -9.84
N ALA A 19 -20.45 -5.19 -9.88
CA ALA A 19 -21.65 -5.88 -10.36
C ALA A 19 -21.61 -6.10 -11.88
N GLU A 20 -21.05 -5.15 -12.62
CA GLU A 20 -20.89 -5.23 -14.06
C GLU A 20 -19.75 -6.16 -14.47
N ALA A 21 -18.64 -6.17 -13.72
CA ALA A 21 -17.59 -7.18 -13.88
C ALA A 21 -18.11 -8.61 -13.62
N ARG A 22 -18.98 -8.80 -12.61
CA ARG A 22 -19.64 -10.09 -12.34
C ARG A 22 -20.58 -10.53 -13.46
N ARG A 23 -21.30 -9.59 -14.08
CA ARG A 23 -22.17 -9.91 -15.25
C ARG A 23 -21.35 -10.30 -16.48
N ARG A 24 -20.21 -9.66 -16.72
CA ARG A 24 -19.29 -10.03 -17.82
C ARG A 24 -18.69 -11.43 -17.62
N LEU A 25 -18.39 -11.80 -16.38
CA LEU A 25 -17.86 -13.13 -16.03
C LEU A 25 -18.89 -14.28 -16.21
N ALA A 26 -20.19 -13.97 -16.24
CA ALA A 26 -21.24 -14.98 -16.44
C ALA A 26 -21.45 -15.34 -17.93
N HIS A 27 -20.88 -14.55 -18.86
CA HIS A 27 -21.06 -14.72 -20.30
C HIS A 27 -19.76 -15.04 -21.05
N THR A 28 -18.66 -15.32 -20.34
CA THR A 28 -17.41 -15.68 -21.02
C THR A 28 -17.53 -17.03 -21.69
N THR A 29 -17.42 -17.04 -23.02
CA THR A 29 -17.36 -18.28 -23.80
C THR A 29 -16.02 -19.00 -23.54
N ALA A 30 -15.96 -20.31 -23.77
CA ALA A 30 -14.74 -21.09 -23.56
C ALA A 30 -13.55 -20.58 -24.42
N GLU A 31 -13.84 -19.95 -25.55
CA GLU A 31 -12.85 -19.31 -26.42
C GLU A 31 -12.29 -18.02 -25.79
N GLU A 32 -13.16 -17.16 -25.24
CA GLU A 32 -12.72 -15.95 -24.52
C GLU A 32 -11.88 -16.30 -23.29
N MET A 33 -12.21 -17.37 -22.56
CA MET A 33 -11.39 -17.83 -21.43
C MET A 33 -10.00 -18.30 -21.88
N ARG A 34 -9.89 -18.95 -23.04
CA ARG A 34 -8.61 -19.34 -23.63
C ARG A 34 -7.78 -18.13 -24.04
N GLU A 35 -8.40 -17.13 -24.67
CA GLU A 35 -7.71 -15.87 -25.01
C GLU A 35 -7.24 -15.10 -23.78
N VAL A 36 -8.05 -15.06 -22.71
CA VAL A 36 -7.64 -14.44 -21.45
C VAL A 36 -6.46 -15.19 -20.85
N ALA A 37 -6.47 -16.53 -20.88
CA ALA A 37 -5.36 -17.33 -20.38
C ALA A 37 -4.07 -17.13 -21.19
N THR A 38 -4.14 -17.05 -22.52
CA THR A 38 -2.96 -16.78 -23.36
C THR A 38 -2.39 -15.39 -23.11
N ARG A 39 -3.26 -14.37 -23.00
CA ARG A 39 -2.85 -13.01 -22.63
C ARG A 39 -2.25 -12.96 -21.23
N ALA A 40 -2.82 -13.67 -20.26
CA ALA A 40 -2.27 -13.76 -18.90
C ALA A 40 -0.88 -14.39 -18.89
N ALA A 41 -0.69 -15.49 -19.62
CA ALA A 41 0.62 -16.13 -19.76
C ALA A 41 1.65 -15.20 -20.44
N GLN A 42 1.24 -14.43 -21.45
CA GLN A 42 2.09 -13.43 -22.07
C GLN A 42 2.48 -12.31 -21.11
N ILE A 43 1.55 -11.87 -20.26
CA ILE A 43 1.82 -10.88 -19.21
C ILE A 43 2.83 -11.44 -18.20
N ASP A 44 2.69 -12.69 -17.78
CA ASP A 44 3.62 -13.26 -16.81
C ASP A 44 5.03 -13.45 -17.39
N LYS A 45 5.12 -13.85 -18.67
CA LYS A 45 6.40 -13.90 -19.39
C LYS A 45 7.05 -12.52 -19.49
N THR A 46 6.30 -11.49 -19.84
CA THR A 46 6.85 -10.12 -19.97
C THR A 46 7.28 -9.54 -18.61
N LYS A 47 6.61 -9.90 -17.50
CA LYS A 47 7.09 -9.55 -16.15
C LYS A 47 8.43 -10.19 -15.81
N GLU A 48 8.62 -11.45 -16.21
CA GLU A 48 9.88 -12.17 -16.04
C GLU A 48 11.01 -11.50 -16.82
N GLU A 49 10.79 -11.23 -18.11
CA GLU A 49 11.75 -10.52 -18.96
C GLU A 49 12.08 -9.12 -18.38
N LEU A 50 11.07 -8.40 -17.89
CA LEU A 50 11.28 -7.08 -17.26
C LEU A 50 12.10 -7.17 -15.98
N PHE A 51 11.89 -8.21 -15.17
CA PHE A 51 12.69 -8.44 -13.97
C PHE A 51 14.16 -8.64 -14.36
N ASP A 52 14.43 -9.52 -15.33
CA ASP A 52 15.78 -9.83 -15.78
C ASP A 52 16.46 -8.59 -16.39
N MET A 53 15.76 -7.81 -17.23
CA MET A 53 16.27 -6.54 -17.78
C MET A 53 16.63 -5.52 -16.70
N VAL A 54 15.82 -5.39 -15.64
CA VAL A 54 16.08 -4.42 -14.56
C VAL A 54 17.28 -4.85 -13.72
N ILE A 55 17.44 -6.15 -13.48
CA ILE A 55 18.62 -6.68 -12.78
C ILE A 55 19.88 -6.46 -13.61
N ASP A 56 19.85 -6.83 -14.90
CA ASP A 56 20.95 -6.66 -15.84
C ASP A 56 21.38 -5.19 -15.98
N LEU A 57 20.41 -4.29 -16.11
CA LEU A 57 20.66 -2.86 -16.21
C LEU A 57 21.35 -2.30 -14.95
N ASN A 58 20.98 -2.79 -13.77
CA ASN A 58 21.61 -2.33 -12.52
C ASN A 58 22.98 -2.98 -12.25
N SER A 59 23.25 -4.16 -12.79
CA SER A 59 24.55 -4.85 -12.62
C SER A 59 25.58 -4.37 -13.62
N ASN A 60 25.19 -4.15 -14.88
CA ASN A 60 26.12 -3.86 -15.96
C ASN A 60 26.36 -2.36 -16.19
N TYR A 61 25.45 -1.50 -15.75
CA TYR A 61 25.53 -0.05 -16.00
C TYR A 61 25.60 0.75 -14.70
N ASN A 62 26.29 1.90 -14.75
CA ASN A 62 26.35 2.82 -13.61
C ASN A 62 25.11 3.70 -13.54
N VAL A 63 24.03 3.14 -13.00
CA VAL A 63 22.74 3.84 -12.86
C VAL A 63 22.80 4.89 -11.73
N PRO A 64 22.24 6.09 -11.93
CA PRO A 64 22.10 7.10 -10.87
C PRO A 64 21.36 6.54 -9.64
N HIS A 65 21.76 6.98 -8.44
CA HIS A 65 21.20 6.46 -7.18
C HIS A 65 19.66 6.62 -7.08
N SER A 66 19.12 7.74 -7.57
CA SER A 66 17.68 8.00 -7.60
C SER A 66 16.90 6.98 -8.44
N MET A 67 17.48 6.52 -9.54
CA MET A 67 16.92 5.48 -10.40
C MET A 67 17.13 4.09 -9.81
N LYS A 68 18.30 3.79 -9.22
CA LYS A 68 18.57 2.51 -8.54
C LYS A 68 17.51 2.19 -7.49
N ARG A 69 17.08 3.18 -6.71
CA ARG A 69 16.00 2.99 -5.73
C ARG A 69 14.67 2.61 -6.39
N LYS A 70 14.29 3.27 -7.48
CA LYS A 70 13.06 2.97 -8.23
C LYS A 70 13.13 1.58 -8.85
N HIS A 71 14.26 1.22 -9.45
CA HIS A 71 14.49 -0.10 -10.04
C HIS A 71 14.43 -1.20 -8.99
N LEU A 72 15.02 -0.99 -7.81
CA LEU A 72 14.96 -1.95 -6.71
C LEU A 72 13.52 -2.16 -6.21
N LEU A 73 12.73 -1.09 -6.08
CA LEU A 73 11.31 -1.21 -5.71
C LEU A 73 10.51 -1.92 -6.79
N LEU A 74 10.83 -1.69 -8.06
CA LEU A 74 10.22 -2.36 -9.19
C LEU A 74 10.55 -3.86 -9.19
N SER A 75 11.82 -4.23 -9.04
CA SER A 75 12.26 -5.63 -9.01
C SER A 75 11.70 -6.37 -7.80
N GLN A 76 11.58 -5.73 -6.63
CA GLN A 76 10.88 -6.29 -5.47
C GLN A 76 9.42 -6.65 -5.79
N ARG A 77 8.68 -5.73 -6.41
CA ARG A 77 7.26 -5.97 -6.79
C ARG A 77 7.12 -7.02 -7.89
N LEU A 78 8.02 -7.04 -8.86
CA LEU A 78 8.01 -8.05 -9.91
C LEU A 78 8.33 -9.44 -9.32
N SER A 79 9.26 -9.51 -8.36
CA SER A 79 9.66 -10.79 -7.75
C SER A 79 8.50 -11.55 -7.08
N SER A 80 7.47 -10.86 -6.57
CA SER A 80 6.27 -11.53 -6.03
C SER A 80 5.26 -11.97 -7.06
N GLN A 81 5.29 -11.40 -8.26
CA GLN A 81 4.32 -11.66 -9.32
C GLN A 81 4.79 -12.72 -10.31
N ILE A 82 6.10 -12.94 -10.41
CA ILE A 82 6.69 -13.97 -11.27
C ILE A 82 6.78 -15.32 -10.58
N GLN A 83 7.03 -16.37 -11.35
CA GLN A 83 7.21 -17.71 -10.80
C GLN A 83 8.41 -17.78 -9.83
N PRO A 84 8.36 -18.62 -8.79
CA PRO A 84 9.45 -18.75 -7.83
C PRO A 84 10.74 -19.26 -8.46
N ARG A 85 11.84 -18.51 -8.31
CA ARG A 85 13.19 -18.88 -8.80
C ARG A 85 14.14 -19.13 -7.62
N PRO A 86 14.14 -20.33 -7.01
CA PRO A 86 14.93 -20.60 -5.80
C PRO A 86 16.45 -20.55 -6.03
N TYR A 87 16.89 -20.84 -7.24
CA TYR A 87 18.31 -20.86 -7.61
C TYR A 87 18.89 -19.47 -7.92
N ASP A 88 18.05 -18.47 -8.18
CA ASP A 88 18.49 -17.11 -8.50
C ASP A 88 18.77 -16.30 -7.20
N PRO A 89 20.01 -15.84 -6.98
CA PRO A 89 20.34 -14.99 -5.83
C PRO A 89 19.65 -13.62 -5.85
N ALA A 90 19.47 -13.00 -7.03
CA ALA A 90 18.85 -11.69 -7.16
C ALA A 90 17.37 -11.76 -6.80
N TRP A 91 16.67 -12.79 -7.29
CA TRP A 91 15.28 -13.05 -6.92
C TRP A 91 15.11 -13.25 -5.40
N ARG A 92 15.97 -14.07 -4.78
CA ARG A 92 15.92 -14.32 -3.32
C ARG A 92 16.10 -13.04 -2.51
N PHE A 93 17.02 -12.17 -2.93
CA PHE A 93 17.22 -10.87 -2.28
C PHE A 93 15.98 -9.98 -2.40
N CYS A 94 15.42 -9.86 -3.60
CA CYS A 94 14.21 -9.08 -3.85
C CYS A 94 13.02 -9.60 -3.01
N ARG A 95 12.85 -10.92 -2.91
CA ARG A 95 11.77 -11.52 -2.10
C ARG A 95 11.93 -11.30 -0.61
N ARG A 96 13.15 -11.42 -0.08
CA ARG A 96 13.40 -11.14 1.35
C ARG A 96 13.12 -9.68 1.67
N THR A 97 13.57 -8.76 0.83
CA THR A 97 13.38 -7.33 1.05
C THR A 97 11.92 -6.91 0.91
N GLU A 98 11.18 -7.48 -0.04
CA GLU A 98 9.74 -7.28 -0.16
C GLU A 98 8.99 -7.77 1.10
N ARG A 99 9.27 -8.99 1.58
CA ARG A 99 8.66 -9.52 2.81
C ARG A 99 8.94 -8.64 4.02
N ARG A 100 10.17 -8.16 4.17
CA ARG A 100 10.53 -7.21 5.23
C ARG A 100 9.77 -5.90 5.10
N ASN A 101 9.66 -5.33 3.90
CA ASN A 101 8.91 -4.10 3.68
C ASN A 101 7.43 -4.25 4.03
N THR A 102 6.82 -5.37 3.66
CA THR A 102 5.43 -5.68 4.03
C THR A 102 5.28 -5.84 5.54
N PHE A 103 6.22 -6.54 6.19
CA PHE A 103 6.24 -6.67 7.65
C PHE A 103 6.36 -5.31 8.35
N TYR A 104 7.29 -4.44 7.92
CA TYR A 104 7.45 -3.11 8.51
C TYR A 104 6.23 -2.22 8.31
N LYS A 105 5.47 -2.37 7.23
CA LYS A 105 4.19 -1.67 7.08
C LYS A 105 3.18 -2.10 8.14
N PHE A 106 3.05 -3.40 8.38
CA PHE A 106 2.15 -3.92 9.42
C PHE A 106 2.59 -3.51 10.82
N VAL A 107 3.88 -3.63 11.13
CA VAL A 107 4.43 -3.17 12.41
C VAL A 107 4.19 -1.67 12.58
N GLY A 108 4.44 -0.87 11.55
CA GLY A 108 4.20 0.57 11.56
C GLY A 108 2.75 0.90 11.92
N VAL A 109 1.77 0.29 11.24
CA VAL A 109 0.35 0.47 11.54
C VAL A 109 0.03 0.08 12.98
N ALA A 110 0.43 -1.12 13.41
CA ALA A 110 0.18 -1.59 14.76
C ALA A 110 0.79 -0.68 15.84
N THR A 111 2.01 -0.17 15.61
CA THR A 111 2.64 0.77 16.55
C THR A 111 1.94 2.12 16.60
N CYS A 112 1.49 2.65 15.46
CA CYS A 112 0.70 3.89 15.43
C CYS A 112 -0.64 3.72 16.16
N ASP A 113 -1.31 2.59 15.98
CA ASP A 113 -2.58 2.29 16.65
C ASP A 113 -2.39 2.17 18.17
N LEU A 114 -1.33 1.49 18.62
CA LEU A 114 -1.01 1.36 20.05
C LEU A 114 -0.64 2.70 20.69
N VAL A 115 0.20 3.50 20.03
CA VAL A 115 0.58 4.82 20.53
C VAL A 115 -0.60 5.78 20.53
N GLY A 116 -1.41 5.76 19.46
CA GLY A 116 -2.62 6.58 19.35
C GLY A 116 -3.66 6.23 20.39
N SER A 117 -3.92 4.94 20.61
CA SER A 117 -4.87 4.48 21.64
C SER A 117 -4.38 4.77 23.05
N ALA A 118 -3.08 4.57 23.35
CA ALA A 118 -2.50 4.96 24.63
C ALA A 118 -2.57 6.47 24.86
N GLY A 119 -2.28 7.28 23.84
CA GLY A 119 -2.41 8.74 23.90
C GLY A 119 -3.85 9.20 24.14
N LEU A 120 -4.82 8.59 23.43
CA LEU A 120 -6.24 8.87 23.63
C LEU A 120 -6.73 8.44 25.02
N PHE A 121 -6.28 7.29 25.50
CA PHE A 121 -6.59 6.80 26.85
C PHE A 121 -6.07 7.76 27.93
N LEU A 122 -4.83 8.24 27.78
CA LEU A 122 -4.26 9.24 28.69
C LEU A 122 -4.98 10.59 28.62
N LEU A 123 -5.54 10.98 27.47
CA LEU A 123 -6.34 12.21 27.35
C LEU A 123 -7.71 12.08 28.03
N LEU A 124 -8.36 10.93 27.91
CA LEU A 124 -9.72 10.71 28.44
C LEU A 124 -9.73 10.33 29.93
N HIS A 125 -8.76 9.54 30.37
CA HIS A 125 -8.71 8.95 31.71
C HIS A 125 -7.48 9.34 32.51
N GLY A 126 -6.53 10.04 31.90
CA GLY A 126 -5.41 10.57 32.64
C GLY A 126 -5.91 11.55 33.71
N PRO A 127 -5.31 11.54 34.91
CA PRO A 127 -5.56 12.61 35.86
C PRO A 127 -5.32 13.93 35.14
N HIS A 128 -6.24 14.89 35.29
CA HIS A 128 -6.09 16.24 34.73
C HIS A 128 -4.77 16.80 35.26
N HIS A 129 -3.69 16.61 34.50
CA HIS A 129 -2.36 16.99 34.95
C HIS A 129 -2.38 18.50 34.97
N ARG A 130 -2.49 19.08 36.18
CA ARG A 130 -2.22 20.50 36.37
C ARG A 130 -0.85 20.75 35.73
N PRO A 131 -0.73 21.73 34.82
CA PRO A 131 0.56 22.06 34.23
C PRO A 131 1.56 22.25 35.37
N LYS A 132 2.75 21.65 35.23
CA LYS A 132 3.80 21.79 36.24
C LYS A 132 4.01 23.29 36.46
N LYS A 133 4.13 23.74 37.71
CA LYS A 133 4.20 25.17 38.06
C LYS A 133 5.18 25.97 37.18
N TRP A 134 6.34 25.39 36.87
CA TRP A 134 7.33 26.02 35.99
C TRP A 134 6.84 26.32 34.57
N VAL A 135 5.90 25.54 34.01
CA VAL A 135 5.29 25.78 32.69
C VAL A 135 4.34 26.98 32.77
N VAL A 136 3.60 27.08 33.87
CA VAL A 136 2.70 28.21 34.14
C VAL A 136 3.51 29.49 34.36
N ASP A 137 4.52 29.43 35.24
CA ASP A 137 5.40 30.55 35.55
C ASP A 137 6.18 31.04 34.30
N TRP A 138 6.58 30.11 33.43
CA TRP A 138 7.23 30.45 32.16
C TRP A 138 6.26 31.11 31.17
N TRP A 139 5.03 30.63 31.09
CA TRP A 139 4.00 31.19 30.21
C TRP A 139 3.58 32.59 30.66
N ASP A 140 3.34 32.78 31.95
CA ASP A 140 2.99 34.07 32.54
C ASP A 140 4.12 35.11 32.32
N LYS A 141 5.38 34.66 32.33
CA LYS A 141 6.54 35.51 32.03
C LYS A 141 6.66 35.90 30.55
N LEU A 142 6.07 35.13 29.64
CA LEU A 142 6.04 35.44 28.21
C LEU A 142 4.84 36.30 27.81
N THR A 143 3.75 36.25 28.58
CA THR A 143 2.52 37.00 28.30
C THR A 143 2.37 38.29 29.13
N SER A 144 3.30 38.56 30.05
CA SER A 144 3.45 39.84 30.77
C SER A 144 4.46 40.76 30.09
#